data_AF-A0A1X7U1C6-F1
#
_entry.id   AF-A0A1X7U1C6-F1
#
_cell.length_a   1.000
_cell.length_b   1.000
_cell.length_c   1.000
_cell.angle_alpha   90.00
_cell.angle_beta   90.00
_cell.angle_gamma   90.00
#
_symmetry.space_group_name_H-M   'P 1'
#
loop_
_entity.id
_entity.type
_entity.pdbx_description
1 polymer ?
#
loop_
_entity_poly.entity_id
_entity_poly.type
_entity_poly.pdbx_seq_one_letter_code
_entity_poly.pdbx_strand_id
1 'polypeptide(L)'
;MKEMLIYFIDQKLLTLNDLNDLIRSFPYGKSDVKNKPALITLKTLKSSDHLLKQTASQCWCLGHLLPLMIGHIIPVDNDHWNNFCLLLTIMDYLFALTISPNAINYLRIIIAEHHESFQQLHQNCSFVPKMHYMVHYLDWIQRVGPLVRAWCMRFEGKHTYFKNLAHRMNCFKNVCKTFAVDHRTAWITKGGVTYSIALILIVSSDILPTFLLSLTTMNMKCYVQVKMSLTY
;
A
#
# COMPACT_ATOMS: atom_id res chain seq x y z
N MET A 1 5.51 -9.70 -8.07
CA MET A 1 6.51 -8.81 -8.71
C MET A 1 7.92 -9.38 -8.63
N LYS A 2 8.55 -9.54 -7.45
CA LYS A 2 9.91 -10.12 -7.35
C LYS A 2 10.03 -11.47 -8.07
N GLU A 3 9.15 -12.42 -7.76
CA GLU A 3 9.17 -13.75 -8.36
C GLU A 3 9.00 -13.73 -9.88
N MET A 4 8.10 -12.87 -10.38
CA MET A 4 7.92 -12.66 -11.82
C MET A 4 9.20 -12.08 -12.48
N LEU A 5 9.89 -11.14 -11.82
CA LEU A 5 11.15 -10.60 -12.34
C LEU A 5 12.27 -11.65 -12.35
N ILE A 6 12.32 -12.54 -11.34
CA ILE A 6 13.26 -13.68 -11.32
C ILE A 6 12.99 -14.58 -12.53
N TYR A 7 11.71 -14.93 -12.75
CA TYR A 7 11.31 -15.74 -13.90
C TYR A 7 11.73 -15.12 -15.24
N PHE A 8 11.54 -13.81 -15.44
CA PHE A 8 11.96 -13.15 -16.68
C PHE A 8 13.47 -13.15 -16.90
N ILE A 9 14.26 -13.08 -15.82
CA ILE A 9 15.71 -13.16 -15.88
C ILE A 9 16.16 -14.60 -16.20
N ASP A 10 15.52 -15.60 -15.58
CA ASP A 10 15.84 -17.01 -15.79
C ASP A 10 15.47 -17.48 -17.21
N GLN A 11 14.35 -17.00 -17.74
CA GLN A 11 13.94 -17.24 -19.14
C GLN A 11 14.73 -16.40 -20.15
N LYS A 12 15.70 -15.58 -19.70
CA LYS A 12 16.53 -14.69 -20.53
C LYS A 12 15.71 -13.71 -21.39
N LEU A 13 14.51 -13.35 -20.93
CA LEU A 13 13.69 -12.31 -21.57
C LEU A 13 14.29 -10.92 -21.31
N LEU A 14 14.89 -10.74 -20.13
CA LEU A 14 15.50 -9.49 -19.68
C LEU A 14 16.75 -9.81 -18.87
N THR A 15 17.81 -9.01 -19.01
CA THR A 15 18.91 -9.06 -18.04
C THR A 15 18.67 -8.09 -16.88
N LEU A 16 19.31 -8.36 -15.73
CA LEU A 16 19.25 -7.47 -14.58
C LEU A 16 19.83 -6.07 -14.88
N ASN A 17 20.84 -6.01 -15.75
CA ASN A 17 21.45 -4.75 -16.15
C ASN A 17 20.48 -3.96 -17.03
N ASP A 18 19.86 -4.61 -18.02
CA ASP A 18 18.86 -3.96 -18.88
C ASP A 18 17.70 -3.39 -18.06
N LEU A 19 17.17 -4.16 -17.10
CA LEU A 19 16.11 -3.69 -16.22
C LEU A 19 16.53 -2.47 -15.40
N ASN A 20 17.74 -2.48 -14.84
CA ASN A 20 18.26 -1.35 -14.07
C ASN A 20 18.54 -0.12 -14.94
N ASP A 21 18.98 -0.32 -16.17
CA ASP A 21 19.21 0.75 -17.14
C ASP A 21 17.89 1.37 -17.61
N LEU A 22 16.84 0.56 -17.81
CA LEU A 22 15.47 1.03 -18.05
C LEU A 22 14.95 1.85 -16.86
N ILE A 23 15.05 1.33 -15.64
CA ILE A 23 14.65 2.06 -14.42
C ILE A 23 15.43 3.38 -14.31
N ARG A 24 16.71 3.41 -14.69
CA ARG A 24 17.54 4.60 -14.61
C ARG A 24 17.16 5.64 -15.67
N SER A 25 16.93 5.22 -16.91
CA SER A 25 16.77 6.08 -18.09
C SER A 25 15.33 6.52 -18.35
N PHE A 26 14.32 5.85 -17.75
CA PHE A 26 12.92 6.15 -17.98
C PHE A 26 12.56 7.63 -17.68
N PRO A 27 11.77 8.30 -18.54
CA PRO A 27 11.39 9.70 -18.35
C PRO A 27 10.26 9.84 -17.32
N TYR A 28 10.61 9.83 -16.03
CA TYR A 28 9.64 9.99 -14.94
C TYR A 28 8.94 11.36 -14.96
N GLY A 29 7.62 11.35 -14.82
CA GLY A 29 6.83 12.57 -14.67
C GLY A 29 7.09 13.29 -13.35
N LYS A 30 6.72 14.58 -13.26
CA LYS A 30 6.99 15.45 -12.09
C LYS A 30 6.53 14.85 -10.75
N SER A 31 5.43 14.09 -10.77
CA SER A 31 4.86 13.40 -9.59
C SER A 31 5.71 12.20 -9.14
N ASP A 32 6.39 11.54 -10.08
CA ASP A 32 7.08 10.26 -9.86
C ASP A 32 8.59 10.42 -9.67
N VAL A 33 9.19 11.54 -10.09
CA VAL A 33 10.63 11.81 -9.94
C VAL A 33 11.11 11.61 -8.50
N LYS A 34 10.32 12.05 -7.52
CA LYS A 34 10.65 11.91 -6.09
C LYS A 34 10.58 10.47 -5.58
N ASN A 35 9.82 9.62 -6.25
CA ASN A 35 9.57 8.23 -5.89
C ASN A 35 10.27 7.26 -6.84
N LYS A 36 11.36 7.70 -7.51
CA LYS A 36 12.13 6.85 -8.41
C LYS A 36 12.51 5.54 -7.72
N PRO A 37 12.24 4.38 -8.34
CA PRO A 37 12.59 3.08 -7.78
C PRO A 37 14.10 2.97 -7.55
N ALA A 38 14.48 2.31 -6.46
CA ALA A 38 15.88 1.96 -6.22
C ALA A 38 16.30 0.84 -7.19
N LEU A 39 17.58 0.87 -7.60
CA LEU A 39 18.15 -0.17 -8.45
C LEU A 39 18.06 -1.54 -7.75
N ILE A 40 17.70 -2.56 -8.52
CA ILE A 40 17.52 -3.92 -8.03
C ILE A 40 18.87 -4.62 -8.08
N THR A 41 19.38 -4.97 -6.90
CA THR A 41 20.65 -5.71 -6.77
C THR A 41 20.41 -7.22 -6.85
N LEU A 42 21.38 -7.97 -7.40
CA LEU A 42 21.34 -9.43 -7.44
C LEU A 42 21.18 -10.06 -6.04
N LYS A 43 21.76 -9.43 -5.00
CA LYS A 43 21.59 -9.83 -3.59
C LYS A 43 20.13 -9.78 -3.14
N THR A 44 19.36 -8.81 -3.62
CA THR A 44 17.93 -8.63 -3.30
C THR A 44 17.07 -9.65 -4.05
N LEU A 45 17.45 -10.02 -5.27
CA LEU A 45 16.78 -11.08 -6.02
C LEU A 45 17.03 -12.46 -5.39
N LYS A 46 18.27 -12.74 -5.00
CA LYS A 46 18.66 -14.03 -4.38
C LYS A 46 18.31 -14.17 -2.90
N SER A 47 17.80 -13.13 -2.25
CA SER A 47 17.40 -13.24 -0.84
C SER A 47 16.20 -14.16 -0.68
N SER A 48 16.13 -14.87 0.45
CA SER A 48 14.99 -15.70 0.85
C SER A 48 13.68 -14.90 0.96
N ASP A 49 13.77 -13.62 1.25
CA ASP A 49 12.59 -12.77 1.45
C ASP A 49 11.98 -12.36 0.10
N HIS A 50 10.65 -12.36 -0.02
CA HIS A 50 9.94 -11.94 -1.23
C HIS A 50 9.91 -10.41 -1.46
N LEU A 51 10.80 -9.65 -0.81
CA LEU A 51 10.80 -8.18 -0.79
C LEU A 51 11.84 -7.60 -1.75
N LEU A 52 11.45 -6.56 -2.50
CA LEU A 52 12.36 -5.78 -3.36
C LEU A 52 13.16 -4.70 -2.63
N LYS A 53 13.03 -4.60 -1.29
CA LYS A 53 13.69 -3.60 -0.43
C LYS A 53 13.48 -2.15 -0.88
N GLN A 54 12.28 -1.84 -1.34
CA GLN A 54 11.86 -0.50 -1.75
C GLN A 54 10.81 0.06 -0.79
N THR A 55 10.67 1.38 -0.72
CA THR A 55 9.57 2.01 0.01
C THR A 55 8.22 1.74 -0.68
N ALA A 56 7.11 1.93 0.02
CA ALA A 56 5.78 1.73 -0.58
C ALA A 56 5.55 2.61 -1.82
N SER A 57 5.99 3.87 -1.80
CA SER A 57 5.86 4.78 -2.94
C SER A 57 6.75 4.38 -4.12
N GLN A 58 7.95 3.87 -3.86
CA GLN A 58 8.83 3.33 -4.89
C GLN A 58 8.29 2.05 -5.51
N CYS A 59 7.76 1.12 -4.69
CA CYS A 59 7.10 -0.09 -5.18
C CYS A 59 5.89 0.23 -6.06
N TRP A 60 5.08 1.22 -5.67
CA TRP A 60 3.93 1.67 -6.47
C TRP A 60 4.38 2.28 -7.79
N CYS A 61 5.35 3.20 -7.75
CA CYS A 61 5.94 3.82 -8.93
C CYS A 61 6.50 2.78 -9.90
N LEU A 62 7.27 1.81 -9.39
CA LEU A 62 7.78 0.70 -10.18
C LEU A 62 6.63 -0.11 -10.78
N GLY A 63 5.68 -0.57 -9.97
CA GLY A 63 4.60 -1.44 -10.43
C GLY A 63 3.74 -0.81 -11.53
N HIS A 64 3.38 0.46 -11.38
CA HIS A 64 2.55 1.17 -12.35
C HIS A 64 3.30 1.51 -13.65
N LEU A 65 4.61 1.79 -13.58
CA LEU A 65 5.41 2.15 -14.76
C LEU A 65 6.06 0.95 -15.45
N LEU A 66 6.16 -0.20 -14.78
CA LEU A 66 6.78 -1.40 -15.32
C LEU A 66 6.14 -1.85 -16.65
N PRO A 67 4.79 -1.87 -16.82
CA PRO A 67 4.17 -2.14 -18.12
C PRO A 67 4.67 -1.25 -19.26
N LEU A 68 4.92 0.03 -18.96
CA LEU A 68 5.43 0.98 -19.95
C LEU A 68 6.92 0.76 -20.27
N MET A 69 7.69 0.25 -19.30
CA MET A 69 9.12 -0.01 -19.48
C MET A 69 9.40 -1.29 -20.27
N ILE A 70 8.74 -2.39 -19.91
CA ILE A 70 9.10 -3.74 -20.42
C ILE A 70 7.97 -4.43 -21.18
N GLY A 71 6.78 -3.84 -21.28
CA GLY A 71 5.62 -4.48 -21.90
C GLY A 71 5.80 -4.84 -23.38
N HIS A 72 6.69 -4.16 -24.10
CA HIS A 72 7.02 -4.48 -25.50
C HIS A 72 7.99 -5.66 -25.66
N ILE A 73 8.67 -6.07 -24.58
CA ILE A 73 9.70 -7.13 -24.58
C ILE A 73 9.06 -8.48 -24.25
N ILE A 74 7.98 -8.46 -23.46
CA ILE A 74 7.38 -9.67 -22.91
C ILE A 74 6.32 -10.22 -23.88
N PRO A 75 6.31 -11.54 -24.14
CA PRO A 75 5.28 -12.17 -24.96
C PRO A 75 3.87 -11.95 -24.39
N VAL A 76 2.89 -11.74 -25.27
CA VAL A 76 1.49 -11.49 -24.89
C VAL A 76 0.88 -12.69 -24.15
N ASP A 77 1.26 -13.91 -24.54
CA ASP A 77 0.74 -15.16 -23.97
C ASP A 77 1.48 -15.58 -22.69
N ASN A 78 2.23 -14.67 -22.06
CA ASN A 78 2.99 -14.99 -20.85
C ASN A 78 2.09 -14.92 -19.60
N ASP A 79 1.82 -16.08 -18.99
CA ASP A 79 0.93 -16.18 -17.83
C ASP A 79 1.40 -15.35 -16.61
N HIS A 80 2.72 -15.28 -16.35
CA HIS A 80 3.25 -14.45 -15.25
C HIS A 80 3.02 -12.97 -15.49
N TRP A 81 3.08 -12.53 -16.74
CA TRP A 81 2.78 -11.16 -17.14
C TRP A 81 1.29 -10.86 -17.04
N ASN A 82 0.45 -11.75 -17.56
CA ASN A 82 -1.00 -11.60 -17.54
C ASN A 82 -1.52 -11.55 -16.09
N ASN A 83 -1.00 -12.41 -15.21
CA ASN A 83 -1.31 -12.36 -13.79
C ASN A 83 -0.87 -11.02 -13.15
N PHE A 84 0.30 -10.49 -13.51
CA PHE A 84 0.72 -9.16 -13.04
C PHE A 84 -0.18 -8.03 -13.54
N CYS A 85 -0.59 -8.06 -14.81
CA CYS A 85 -1.52 -7.09 -15.39
C CYS A 85 -2.92 -7.16 -14.74
N LEU A 86 -3.39 -8.37 -14.40
CA LEU A 86 -4.61 -8.55 -13.61
C LEU A 86 -4.50 -7.89 -12.23
N LEU A 87 -3.36 -8.03 -11.55
CA LEU A 87 -3.12 -7.33 -10.28
C LEU A 87 -3.20 -5.81 -10.42
N LEU A 88 -2.63 -5.24 -11.49
CA LEU A 88 -2.70 -3.81 -11.74
C LEU A 88 -4.15 -3.36 -11.99
N THR A 89 -4.91 -4.15 -12.76
CA THR A 89 -6.33 -3.89 -13.01
C THR A 89 -7.13 -3.91 -11.70
N ILE A 90 -6.87 -4.88 -10.82
CA ILE A 90 -7.47 -4.93 -9.48
C ILE A 90 -7.14 -3.66 -8.70
N MET A 91 -5.87 -3.24 -8.69
CA MET A 91 -5.44 -2.02 -8.01
C MET A 91 -6.17 -0.78 -8.54
N ASP A 92 -6.36 -0.66 -9.85
CA ASP A 92 -7.08 0.47 -10.45
C ASP A 92 -8.53 0.57 -9.95
N TYR A 93 -9.22 -0.57 -9.83
CA TYR A 93 -10.55 -0.61 -9.22
C TYR A 93 -10.51 -0.24 -7.74
N LEU A 94 -9.56 -0.75 -6.97
CA LEU A 94 -9.43 -0.46 -5.54
C LEU A 94 -9.09 1.02 -5.27
N PHE A 95 -8.34 1.66 -6.17
CA PHE A 95 -7.99 3.08 -6.11
C PHE A 95 -9.01 4.01 -6.77
N ALA A 96 -10.12 3.49 -7.29
CA ALA A 96 -11.17 4.32 -7.86
C ALA A 96 -11.89 5.14 -6.77
N LEU A 97 -12.21 6.40 -7.09
CA LEU A 97 -12.96 7.30 -6.19
C LEU A 97 -14.45 6.96 -6.09
N THR A 98 -14.95 6.20 -7.06
CA THR A 98 -16.33 5.74 -7.22
C THR A 98 -16.30 4.37 -7.89
N ILE A 99 -17.09 3.42 -7.37
CA ILE A 99 -17.17 2.06 -7.89
C ILE A 99 -18.64 1.71 -8.07
N SER A 100 -19.02 1.21 -9.25
CA SER A 100 -20.39 0.78 -9.52
C SER A 100 -20.64 -0.63 -8.95
N PRO A 101 -21.89 -1.00 -8.62
CA PRO A 101 -22.19 -2.35 -8.12
C PRO A 101 -21.77 -3.47 -9.08
N ASN A 102 -21.93 -3.25 -10.39
CA ASN A 102 -21.47 -4.19 -11.42
C ASN A 102 -19.94 -4.35 -11.41
N ALA A 103 -19.20 -3.25 -11.21
CA ALA A 103 -17.76 -3.31 -11.08
C ALA A 103 -17.32 -4.11 -9.84
N ILE A 104 -18.08 -4.10 -8.74
CA ILE A 104 -17.78 -4.94 -7.57
C ILE A 104 -17.90 -6.43 -7.91
N ASN A 105 -18.94 -6.82 -8.67
CA ASN A 105 -19.09 -8.22 -9.09
C ASN A 105 -17.97 -8.65 -10.04
N TYR A 106 -17.61 -7.79 -10.98
CA TYR A 106 -16.47 -8.03 -11.86
C TYR A 106 -15.15 -8.14 -11.08
N LEU A 107 -14.94 -7.24 -10.12
CA LEU A 107 -13.78 -7.25 -9.24
C LEU A 107 -13.63 -8.58 -8.49
N ARG A 108 -14.75 -9.22 -8.13
CA ARG A 108 -14.75 -10.52 -7.46
C ARG A 108 -14.18 -11.62 -8.33
N ILE A 109 -14.57 -11.62 -9.61
CA ILE A 109 -14.14 -12.61 -10.60
C ILE A 109 -12.64 -12.44 -10.85
N ILE A 110 -12.19 -11.23 -11.17
CA ILE A 110 -10.76 -10.99 -11.47
C ILE A 110 -9.85 -11.22 -10.26
N ILE A 111 -10.33 -10.98 -9.03
CA ILE A 111 -9.58 -11.32 -7.82
C ILE A 111 -9.44 -12.84 -7.70
N ALA A 112 -10.51 -13.60 -7.90
CA ALA A 112 -10.45 -15.07 -7.84
C ALA A 112 -9.50 -15.63 -8.90
N GLU A 113 -9.64 -15.19 -10.15
CA GLU A 113 -8.79 -15.56 -11.28
C GLU A 113 -7.32 -15.26 -11.00
N HIS A 114 -7.01 -14.03 -10.55
CA HIS A 114 -5.64 -13.67 -10.17
C HIS A 114 -5.06 -14.57 -9.07
N HIS A 115 -5.84 -14.92 -8.03
CA HIS A 115 -5.32 -15.77 -6.96
C HIS A 115 -5.11 -17.21 -7.41
N GLU A 116 -6.01 -17.75 -8.23
CA GLU A 116 -5.89 -19.08 -8.81
C GLU A 116 -4.65 -19.17 -9.72
N SER A 117 -4.52 -18.25 -10.67
CA SER A 117 -3.34 -18.16 -11.54
C SER A 117 -2.05 -17.95 -10.73
N PHE A 118 -2.07 -17.08 -9.72
CA PHE A 118 -0.91 -16.87 -8.85
C PHE A 118 -0.46 -18.16 -8.16
N GLN A 119 -1.39 -18.96 -7.63
CA GLN A 119 -1.07 -20.23 -6.96
C GLN A 119 -0.48 -21.25 -7.94
N GLN A 120 -1.03 -21.34 -9.15
CA GLN A 120 -0.54 -22.24 -10.19
C GLN A 120 0.87 -21.86 -10.68
N LEU A 121 1.13 -20.57 -10.86
CA LEU A 121 2.38 -20.02 -11.38
C LEU A 121 3.50 -19.96 -10.33
N HIS A 122 3.15 -19.73 -9.07
CA HIS A 122 4.10 -19.54 -7.98
C HIS A 122 3.92 -20.59 -6.89
N GLN A 123 4.05 -21.88 -7.27
CA GLN A 123 3.79 -23.04 -6.41
C GLN A 123 4.61 -23.03 -5.09
N ASN A 124 5.79 -22.42 -5.10
CA ASN A 124 6.68 -22.34 -3.93
C ASN A 124 6.40 -21.11 -3.04
N CYS A 125 5.44 -20.24 -3.39
CA CYS A 125 5.13 -19.02 -2.67
C CYS A 125 3.80 -19.14 -1.92
N SER A 126 3.81 -18.76 -0.64
CA SER A 126 2.58 -18.68 0.15
C SER A 126 1.83 -17.37 -0.10
N PHE A 127 0.51 -17.38 0.08
CA PHE A 127 -0.30 -16.17 0.05
C PHE A 127 0.10 -15.21 1.17
N VAL A 128 0.45 -13.99 0.80
CA VAL A 128 0.73 -12.91 1.75
C VAL A 128 -0.60 -12.45 2.35
N PRO A 129 -0.66 -12.05 3.64
CA PRO A 129 -1.88 -11.53 4.26
C PRO A 129 -2.60 -10.43 3.46
N LYS A 130 -1.86 -9.60 2.72
CA LYS A 130 -2.44 -8.57 1.83
C LYS A 130 -3.32 -9.15 0.72
N MET A 131 -2.93 -10.30 0.16
CA MET A 131 -3.71 -11.00 -0.86
C MET A 131 -4.98 -11.59 -0.23
N HIS A 132 -4.85 -12.23 0.92
CA HIS A 132 -6.01 -12.72 1.67
C HIS A 132 -7.01 -11.61 2.01
N TYR A 133 -6.55 -10.46 2.51
CA TYR A 133 -7.43 -9.32 2.79
C TYR A 133 -8.11 -8.74 1.54
N MET A 134 -7.50 -8.89 0.37
CA MET A 134 -8.07 -8.41 -0.89
C MET A 134 -9.41 -9.09 -1.21
N VAL A 135 -9.61 -10.34 -0.78
CA VAL A 135 -10.90 -11.06 -0.92
C VAL A 135 -12.00 -10.37 -0.10
N HIS A 136 -11.66 -9.81 1.05
CA HIS A 136 -12.62 -9.13 1.93
C HIS A 136 -12.88 -7.67 1.53
N TYR A 137 -12.03 -7.08 0.68
CA TYR A 137 -12.19 -5.69 0.24
C TYR A 137 -13.52 -5.43 -0.44
N LEU A 138 -14.08 -6.41 -1.14
CA LEU A 138 -15.37 -6.26 -1.81
C LEU A 138 -16.52 -6.05 -0.82
N ASP A 139 -16.53 -6.81 0.27
CA ASP A 139 -17.54 -6.67 1.32
C ASP A 139 -17.40 -5.31 2.03
N TRP A 140 -16.17 -4.83 2.20
CA TRP A 140 -15.91 -3.49 2.74
C TRP A 140 -16.34 -2.38 1.78
N ILE A 141 -16.12 -2.53 0.48
CA ILE A 141 -16.56 -1.56 -0.53
C ILE A 141 -18.08 -1.44 -0.52
N GLN A 142 -18.80 -2.55 -0.37
CA GLN A 142 -20.27 -2.53 -0.29
C GLN A 142 -20.78 -1.83 0.98
N ARG A 143 -20.08 -1.97 2.10
CA ARG A 143 -20.50 -1.41 3.40
C ARG A 143 -20.13 0.06 3.59
N VAL A 144 -18.92 0.44 3.20
CA VAL A 144 -18.31 1.76 3.53
C VAL A 144 -18.15 2.63 2.28
N GLY A 145 -18.25 2.04 1.09
CA GLY A 145 -17.97 2.70 -0.18
C GLY A 145 -16.49 2.58 -0.59
N PRO A 146 -16.03 3.43 -1.53
CA PRO A 146 -14.69 3.35 -2.11
C PRO A 146 -13.57 3.41 -1.06
N LEU A 147 -12.66 2.42 -1.06
CA LEU A 147 -11.64 2.24 -0.02
C LEU A 147 -10.64 3.40 0.07
N VAL A 148 -10.43 4.12 -1.02
CA VAL A 148 -9.62 5.36 -1.06
C VAL A 148 -10.11 6.39 -0.06
N ARG A 149 -11.38 6.37 0.33
CA ARG A 149 -11.90 7.31 1.34
C ARG A 149 -11.53 6.90 2.78
N ALA A 150 -11.22 5.63 2.99
CA ALA A 150 -10.89 5.04 4.28
C ALA A 150 -9.38 4.84 4.52
N TRP A 151 -8.52 5.14 3.54
CA TRP A 151 -7.09 4.90 3.65
C TRP A 151 -6.35 5.84 4.62
N CYS A 152 -5.24 5.36 5.18
CA CYS A 152 -4.49 6.09 6.20
C CYS A 152 -3.38 7.01 5.68
N MET A 153 -3.16 7.09 4.37
CA MET A 153 -2.04 7.84 3.76
C MET A 153 -2.01 9.32 4.19
N ARG A 154 -3.17 9.97 4.29
CA ARG A 154 -3.27 11.36 4.74
C ARG A 154 -2.92 11.52 6.23
N PHE A 155 -3.31 10.56 7.06
CA PHE A 155 -2.97 10.55 8.48
C PHE A 155 -1.47 10.31 8.69
N GLU A 156 -0.88 9.37 7.95
CA GLU A 156 0.57 9.12 7.97
C GLU A 156 1.37 10.35 7.52
N GLY A 157 0.93 11.00 6.42
CA GLY A 157 1.53 12.24 5.95
C GLY A 157 1.46 13.36 6.99
N LYS A 158 0.33 13.49 7.69
CA LYS A 158 0.19 14.46 8.80
C LYS A 158 1.07 14.10 9.99
N HIS A 159 1.28 12.81 10.25
CA HIS A 159 2.10 12.33 11.36
C HIS A 159 3.58 12.75 11.22
N THR A 160 4.10 12.91 10.00
CA THR A 160 5.45 13.44 9.74
C THR A 160 5.70 14.81 10.39
N TYR A 161 4.69 15.70 10.41
CA TYR A 161 4.81 16.99 11.11
C TYR A 161 5.11 16.80 12.60
N PHE A 162 4.38 15.88 13.26
CA PHE A 162 4.56 15.60 14.67
C PHE A 162 5.90 14.91 14.96
N LYS A 163 6.38 14.01 14.08
CA LYS A 163 7.73 13.43 14.21
C LYS A 163 8.83 14.49 14.15
N ASN A 164 8.74 15.41 13.19
CA ASN A 164 9.72 16.48 13.04
C ASN A 164 9.67 17.47 14.21
N LEU A 165 8.49 17.72 14.77
CA LEU A 165 8.34 18.49 15.99
C LEU A 165 8.97 17.76 17.18
N ALA A 166 8.66 16.47 17.37
CA ALA A 166 9.25 15.64 18.42
C ALA A 166 10.78 15.66 18.41
N HIS A 167 11.38 15.58 17.22
CA HIS A 167 12.84 15.57 17.08
C HIS A 167 13.50 16.91 17.44
N ARG A 168 12.80 18.03 17.22
CA ARG A 168 13.30 19.38 17.56
C ARG A 168 13.02 19.77 19.00
N MET A 169 12.04 19.15 19.64
CA MET A 169 11.67 19.44 21.02
C MET A 169 12.62 18.73 21.98
N ASN A 170 13.28 19.50 22.84
CA ASN A 170 14.10 18.97 23.93
C ASN A 170 13.32 18.83 25.25
N CYS A 171 12.00 19.06 25.24
CA CYS A 171 11.13 18.94 26.40
C CYS A 171 10.16 17.76 26.23
N PHE A 172 10.36 16.72 27.03
CA PHE A 172 9.56 15.49 27.02
C PHE A 172 8.43 15.48 28.06
N LYS A 173 8.24 16.58 28.81
CA LYS A 173 7.12 16.72 29.74
C LYS A 173 5.85 17.06 28.95
N ASN A 174 4.82 16.23 29.04
CA ASN A 174 3.51 16.44 28.40
C ASN A 174 3.58 16.68 26.88
N VAL A 175 4.27 15.80 26.15
CA VAL A 175 4.50 15.91 24.69
C VAL A 175 3.21 16.18 23.90
N CYS A 176 2.10 15.51 24.23
CA CYS A 176 0.82 15.70 23.56
C CYS A 176 0.27 17.14 23.71
N LYS A 177 0.47 17.77 24.87
CA LYS A 177 0.07 19.16 25.11
C LYS A 177 0.89 20.09 24.21
N THR A 178 2.19 19.88 24.14
CA THR A 178 3.08 20.69 23.29
C THR A 178 2.75 20.53 21.81
N PHE A 179 2.50 19.30 21.35
CA PHE A 179 2.03 19.06 19.98
C PHE A 179 0.72 19.79 19.66
N ALA A 180 -0.26 19.73 20.57
CA ALA A 180 -1.54 20.39 20.37
C ALA A 180 -1.41 21.92 20.33
N VAL A 181 -0.57 22.50 21.21
CA VAL A 181 -0.33 23.95 21.24
C VAL A 181 0.43 24.42 20.00
N ASP A 182 1.54 23.76 19.62
CA ASP A 182 2.31 24.13 18.42
C ASP A 182 1.47 24.01 17.16
N HIS A 183 0.71 22.91 17.03
CA HIS A 183 -0.20 22.73 15.90
C HIS A 183 -1.25 23.84 15.88
N ARG A 184 -1.94 24.12 16.99
CA ARG A 184 -2.90 25.23 17.07
C ARG A 184 -2.27 26.57 16.66
N THR A 185 -1.11 26.91 17.17
CA THR A 185 -0.40 28.16 16.85
C THR A 185 0.00 28.22 15.37
N ALA A 186 0.47 27.11 14.80
CA ALA A 186 0.81 27.03 13.37
C ALA A 186 -0.41 27.23 12.47
N TRP A 187 -1.60 26.78 12.88
CA TRP A 187 -2.86 27.02 12.15
C TRP A 187 -3.30 28.49 12.20
N ILE A 188 -3.17 29.14 13.36
CA ILE A 188 -3.55 30.56 13.52
C ILE A 188 -2.59 31.47 12.75
N THR A 189 -1.28 31.25 12.87
CA THR A 189 -0.24 32.15 12.33
C THR A 189 -0.08 32.07 10.81
N LYS A 190 -0.33 30.90 10.20
CA LYS A 190 -0.16 30.73 8.75
C LYS A 190 -1.38 31.10 7.92
N GLY A 191 -2.47 31.54 8.55
CA GLY A 191 -3.76 31.73 7.90
C GLY A 191 -4.36 30.39 7.47
N GLY A 192 -5.59 30.10 7.87
CA GLY A 192 -6.27 28.85 7.52
C GLY A 192 -6.46 28.70 6.01
N VAL A 193 -5.48 28.14 5.30
CA VAL A 193 -5.71 27.57 3.96
C VAL A 193 -6.50 26.29 4.19
N THR A 194 -7.79 26.39 3.88
CA THR A 194 -8.80 25.35 4.01
C THR A 194 -8.40 24.11 3.22
N TYR A 195 -8.06 23.03 3.92
CA TYR A 195 -8.50 21.71 3.51
C TYR A 195 -9.72 21.43 4.36
N SER A 196 -10.94 21.57 3.81
CA SER A 196 -12.18 21.16 4.46
C SER A 196 -12.08 19.69 4.85
N ILE A 197 -11.65 19.43 6.08
CA ILE A 197 -12.01 18.23 6.79
C ILE A 197 -13.33 18.62 7.43
N ALA A 198 -14.43 18.27 6.77
CA ALA A 198 -15.70 18.12 7.46
C ALA A 198 -15.47 17.01 8.49
N LEU A 199 -15.06 17.42 9.70
CA LEU A 199 -15.18 16.61 10.89
C LEU A 199 -16.70 16.50 11.10
N ILE A 200 -17.34 15.52 10.49
CA ILE A 200 -18.68 15.12 10.90
C ILE A 200 -18.49 14.53 12.29
N LEU A 201 -18.58 15.40 13.30
CA LEU A 201 -18.94 15.00 14.64
C LEU A 201 -20.34 14.40 14.52
N ILE A 202 -20.42 13.08 14.35
CA ILE A 202 -21.62 12.33 14.64
C ILE A 202 -21.78 12.40 16.16
N VAL A 203 -22.37 13.50 16.63
CA VAL A 203 -23.14 13.50 17.87
C VAL A 203 -24.52 12.99 17.46
N SER A 204 -24.66 11.67 17.39
CA SER A 204 -25.96 11.03 17.48
C SER A 204 -25.88 10.06 18.66
N SER A 205 -26.54 10.49 19.72
CA SER A 205 -27.05 9.68 20.81
C SER A 205 -27.36 8.24 20.39
N ASP A 206 -26.88 7.31 21.20
CA ASP A 206 -27.44 5.99 21.46
C ASP A 206 -27.68 5.08 20.25
N ILE A 207 -26.75 4.13 20.08
CA ILE A 207 -26.92 2.70 19.72
C ILE A 207 -25.65 2.26 18.95
N LEU A 208 -24.64 1.81 19.69
CA LEU A 208 -23.77 0.65 19.39
C LEU A 208 -22.68 0.53 20.49
N PRO A 209 -22.96 -0.06 21.66
CA PRO A 209 -21.92 -0.81 22.37
C PRO A 209 -21.64 -2.05 21.48
N THR A 210 -20.43 -2.57 21.22
CA THR A 210 -19.49 -3.11 22.22
C THR A 210 -18.13 -3.51 21.60
N PHE A 211 -17.66 -2.96 20.46
CA PHE A 211 -16.46 -3.55 19.78
C PHE A 211 -15.32 -2.60 19.37
N LEU A 212 -15.37 -1.32 19.73
CA LEU A 212 -14.32 -0.35 19.35
C LEU A 212 -13.31 -0.02 20.47
N LEU A 213 -13.25 -0.81 21.55
CA LEU A 213 -12.35 -0.53 22.68
C LEU A 213 -10.96 -1.20 22.60
N SER A 214 -10.49 -1.66 21.43
CA SER A 214 -9.16 -2.31 21.32
C SER A 214 -8.14 -1.62 20.41
N LEU A 215 -8.46 -0.50 19.77
CA LEU A 215 -7.54 0.17 18.82
C LEU A 215 -7.03 1.55 19.25
N THR A 216 -7.32 1.99 20.48
CA THR A 216 -6.77 3.24 21.05
C THR A 216 -5.76 2.99 22.16
N THR A 217 -5.06 1.84 22.15
CA THR A 217 -3.83 1.67 22.92
C THR A 217 -2.64 2.04 22.06
N MET A 218 -2.03 3.14 22.46
CA MET A 218 -0.72 3.65 22.04
C MET A 218 0.23 2.53 21.60
N ASN A 219 0.75 2.63 20.38
CA ASN A 219 2.00 1.97 20.00
C ASN A 219 3.19 2.70 20.67
N MET A 220 3.26 2.61 21.99
CA MET A 220 4.54 2.53 22.70
C MET A 220 4.83 1.05 22.85
N LYS A 221 5.97 0.60 22.33
CA LYS A 221 6.47 -0.76 22.49
C LYS A 221 6.43 -1.17 23.97
N CYS A 222 5.49 -2.03 24.34
CA CYS A 222 5.58 -2.88 25.52
C CYS A 222 5.20 -4.29 25.09
N TYR A 223 6.18 -5.18 25.24
CA TYR A 223 6.08 -6.61 25.06
C TYR A 223 5.00 -7.15 26.01
N VAL A 224 3.90 -7.70 25.48
CA VAL A 224 3.02 -8.59 26.24
C VAL A 224 2.78 -9.83 25.39
N GLN A 225 3.40 -10.91 25.85
CA GLN A 225 3.33 -12.25 25.31
C GLN A 225 1.98 -12.84 25.72
N VAL A 226 1.09 -13.10 24.75
CA VAL A 226 -0.18 -13.80 25.01
C VAL A 226 -0.17 -15.13 24.27
N LYS A 227 -0.15 -16.21 25.06
CA LYS A 227 -0.34 -17.60 24.63
C LYS A 227 -1.73 -17.75 24.01
N MET A 228 -1.80 -18.19 22.76
CA MET A 228 -3.02 -18.73 22.16
C MET A 228 -3.18 -20.20 22.57
N SER A 229 -4.22 -20.50 23.33
CA SER A 229 -4.73 -21.86 23.49
C SER A 229 -5.66 -22.14 22.32
N LEU A 230 -5.30 -23.10 21.48
CA LEU A 230 -6.14 -23.68 20.43
C LEU A 230 -7.15 -24.64 21.07
N THR A 231 -8.43 -24.51 20.73
CA THR A 231 -9.35 -25.65 20.70
C THR A 231 -10.13 -25.60 19.39
N TYR A 232 -10.07 -26.74 18.71
CA TYR A 232 -10.62 -27.08 17.41
C TYR A 232 -12.14 -27.06 17.37
#